data_AF-A0A1C6E2U0-F1
#
_entry.id   AF-A0A1C6E2U0-F1
#
_cell.length_a   1.000
_cell.length_b   1.000
_cell.length_c   1.000
_cell.angle_alpha   90.00
_cell.angle_beta   90.00
_cell.angle_gamma   90.00
#
_symmetry.space_group_name_H-M   'P 1'
#
loop_
_entity.id
_entity.type
_entity.pdbx_description
1 polymer ?
#
loop_
_entity_poly.entity_id
_entity_poly.type
_entity_poly.pdbx_seq_one_letter_code
_entity_poly.pdbx_strand_id
1 'polypeptide(L)'
;MEQLDIAKQNCKDPLVLIEQHVDFSDYVPDGYGTADCVIVSDDRLHIIDFKYGMGVLVDATDNPQMKCYALGALAIYDSLYDIKEVSMSIFQPRRENVSIWTIPVEELRTWANEVLKPKAEMAMNGEGEYCPGEWCTFCRAAVRCRARAEEKLKLAQEEFKLPPLLTDSEIEEVLTIIPDLTKWANEIMAYATESAVNHGKEWTGFKVVEGRSVRKFKDEDAVAKAAKDAGYKDIYRQSLITLTEMQKLMGKANFEEILGDLIIKPPGKPTLVPDSDKRPAINVTNAKNEFKMED
;
A
#
# COMPACT_ATOMS: atom_id res chain seq x y z
N MET A 1 7.76 -28.47 44.92
CA MET A 1 8.50 -29.47 45.73
C MET A 1 9.59 -30.14 44.92
N GLU A 2 9.28 -30.71 43.75
CA GLU A 2 10.30 -31.32 42.87
C GLU A 2 11.54 -30.43 42.61
N GLN A 3 11.35 -29.17 42.21
CA GLN A 3 12.47 -28.25 41.94
C GLN A 3 13.31 -27.94 43.20
N LEU A 4 12.70 -27.93 44.38
CA LEU A 4 13.43 -27.77 45.63
C LEU A 4 14.28 -29.00 45.94
N ASP A 5 13.75 -30.20 45.68
CA ASP A 5 14.49 -31.44 45.90
C ASP A 5 15.68 -31.56 44.94
N ILE A 6 15.57 -31.03 43.72
CA ILE A 6 16.70 -30.88 42.78
C ILE A 6 17.74 -29.90 43.34
N ALA A 7 17.32 -28.72 43.83
CA ALA A 7 18.25 -27.73 44.39
C ALA A 7 19.04 -28.27 45.59
N LYS A 8 18.40 -29.08 46.45
CA LYS A 8 19.05 -29.74 47.61
C LYS A 8 20.13 -30.75 47.26
N GLN A 9 20.20 -31.22 46.00
CA GLN A 9 21.26 -32.14 45.58
C GLN A 9 22.61 -31.44 45.46
N ASN A 10 22.60 -30.14 45.13
CA ASN A 10 23.81 -29.37 44.83
C ASN A 10 24.07 -28.24 45.84
N CYS A 11 23.09 -27.88 46.67
CA CYS A 11 23.23 -26.86 47.70
C CYS A 11 22.71 -27.41 49.05
N LYS A 12 23.45 -27.17 50.15
CA LYS A 12 23.10 -27.70 51.48
C LYS A 12 21.94 -26.94 52.12
N ASP A 13 21.77 -25.67 51.75
CA ASP A 13 20.86 -24.72 52.35
C ASP A 13 20.14 -23.86 51.29
N PRO A 14 19.39 -24.49 50.35
CA PRO A 14 18.62 -23.75 49.38
C PRO A 14 17.51 -22.95 50.06
N LEU A 15 17.35 -21.71 49.64
CA LEU A 15 16.30 -20.80 50.12
C LEU A 15 15.07 -20.92 49.23
N VAL A 16 13.88 -20.96 49.84
CA VAL A 16 12.60 -20.92 49.12
C VAL A 16 11.80 -19.73 49.61
N LEU A 17 11.40 -18.88 48.68
CA LEU A 17 10.66 -17.66 48.93
C LEU A 17 9.38 -17.71 48.13
N ILE A 18 8.27 -17.34 48.75
CA ILE A 18 6.93 -17.34 48.14
C ILE A 18 6.44 -15.90 48.13
N GLU A 19 5.83 -15.48 47.02
CA GLU A 19 5.39 -14.09 46.80
C GLU A 19 6.54 -13.08 47.03
N GLN A 20 7.71 -13.40 46.48
CA GLN A 20 8.91 -12.60 46.68
C GLN A 20 8.83 -11.30 45.87
N HIS A 21 8.90 -10.17 46.57
CA HIS A 21 9.09 -8.88 45.92
C HIS A 21 10.48 -8.80 45.30
N VAL A 22 10.55 -8.40 44.03
CA VAL A 22 11.79 -8.28 43.25
C VAL A 22 11.87 -6.90 42.63
N ASP A 23 13.05 -6.29 42.71
CA ASP A 23 13.32 -4.94 42.21
C ASP A 23 14.40 -5.03 41.12
N PHE A 24 14.08 -4.55 39.92
CA PHE A 24 15.00 -4.49 38.79
C PHE A 24 15.19 -3.03 38.31
N SER A 25 15.09 -2.09 39.26
CA SER A 25 15.12 -0.65 38.97
C SER A 25 16.43 -0.16 38.36
N ASP A 26 17.52 -0.92 38.54
CA ASP A 26 18.82 -0.70 37.86
C ASP A 26 18.71 -0.69 36.32
N TYR A 27 17.72 -1.40 35.76
CA TYR A 27 17.48 -1.49 34.32
C TYR A 27 16.28 -0.68 33.86
N VAL A 28 15.24 -0.59 34.68
CA VAL A 28 13.98 0.09 34.36
C VAL A 28 13.60 0.94 35.57
N PRO A 29 13.69 2.28 35.52
CA PRO A 29 13.27 3.12 36.65
C PRO A 29 11.88 2.73 37.18
N ASP A 30 11.75 2.60 38.51
CA ASP A 30 10.55 2.12 39.20
C ASP A 30 10.08 0.71 38.78
N GLY A 31 10.96 -0.09 38.17
CA GLY A 31 10.71 -1.45 37.73
C GLY A 31 10.78 -2.46 38.87
N TYR A 32 9.62 -2.99 39.26
CA TYR A 32 9.52 -4.03 40.29
C TYR A 32 8.45 -5.07 39.92
N GLY A 33 8.41 -6.15 40.70
CA GLY A 33 7.40 -7.18 40.59
C GLY A 33 7.28 -8.04 41.82
N THR A 34 6.37 -9.01 41.76
CA THR A 34 6.23 -10.08 42.74
C THR A 34 6.33 -11.40 41.99
N ALA A 35 7.32 -12.21 42.34
CA ALA A 35 7.50 -13.55 41.82
C ALA A 35 6.81 -14.56 42.76
N ASP A 36 5.97 -15.43 42.22
CA ASP A 36 5.16 -16.36 43.02
C ASP A 36 6.03 -17.31 43.85
N CYS A 37 7.14 -17.80 43.27
CA CYS A 37 8.11 -18.61 43.98
C CYS A 37 9.53 -18.40 43.43
N VAL A 38 10.49 -18.25 44.33
CA VAL A 38 11.92 -18.16 44.04
C VAL A 38 12.66 -19.21 44.85
N ILE A 39 13.46 -20.03 44.18
CA ILE A 39 14.38 -20.98 44.81
C ILE A 39 15.80 -20.50 44.53
N VAL A 40 16.57 -20.24 45.58
CA VAL A 40 17.96 -19.81 45.49
C VAL A 40 18.86 -20.93 45.98
N SER A 41 19.87 -21.26 45.20
CA SER A 41 20.88 -22.26 45.52
C SER A 41 22.23 -21.85 44.92
N ASP A 42 23.30 -22.51 45.37
CA ASP A 42 24.60 -22.42 44.68
C ASP A 42 24.44 -22.80 43.20
N ASP A 43 25.17 -22.11 42.32
CA ASP A 43 25.13 -22.22 40.86
C ASP A 43 23.83 -21.80 40.16
N ARG A 44 22.66 -21.85 40.83
CA ARG A 44 21.37 -21.68 40.16
C ARG A 44 20.32 -20.91 40.97
N LEU A 45 19.67 -19.97 40.28
CA LEU A 45 18.45 -19.31 40.69
C LEU A 45 17.26 -19.89 39.91
N HIS A 46 16.14 -20.19 40.57
CA HIS A 46 14.94 -20.71 39.92
C HIS A 46 13.72 -19.85 40.23
N ILE A 47 13.13 -19.23 39.21
CA ILE A 47 11.87 -18.49 39.33
C ILE A 47 10.72 -19.36 38.81
N ILE A 48 9.66 -19.50 39.59
CA ILE A 48 8.46 -20.23 39.20
C ILE A 48 7.27 -19.26 39.28
N ASP A 49 6.57 -19.08 38.17
CA ASP A 49 5.39 -18.23 38.03
C ASP A 49 4.17 -19.08 37.67
N PHE A 50 3.09 -18.87 38.40
CA PHE A 50 1.83 -19.56 38.28
C PHE A 50 0.87 -18.78 37.37
N LYS A 51 0.38 -19.45 36.33
CA LYS A 51 -0.65 -18.90 35.44
C LYS A 51 -1.92 -19.75 35.51
N TYR A 52 -3.07 -19.13 35.76
CA TYR A 52 -4.36 -19.83 35.82
C TYR A 52 -5.26 -19.62 34.58
N GLY A 53 -4.81 -18.85 33.60
CA GLY A 53 -5.57 -18.58 32.38
C GLY A 53 -5.78 -19.85 31.53
N MET A 54 -6.92 -19.94 30.84
CA MET A 54 -7.19 -21.00 29.85
C MET A 54 -6.96 -20.56 28.40
N GLY A 55 -7.35 -19.33 28.07
CA GLY A 55 -7.42 -18.88 26.67
C GLY A 55 -6.06 -18.75 25.99
N VAL A 56 -5.01 -18.41 26.74
CA VAL A 56 -3.67 -18.14 26.22
C VAL A 56 -2.68 -19.10 26.86
N LEU A 57 -1.89 -19.78 26.04
CA LEU A 57 -0.76 -20.57 26.51
C LEU A 57 0.38 -19.61 26.82
N VAL A 58 0.99 -19.74 28.00
CA VAL A 58 2.13 -18.92 28.40
C VAL A 58 3.37 -19.80 28.40
N ASP A 59 4.38 -19.42 27.62
CA ASP A 59 5.64 -20.15 27.51
C ASP A 59 6.75 -19.47 28.32
N ALA A 60 7.67 -20.26 28.87
CA ALA A 60 8.82 -19.76 29.63
C ALA A 60 10.01 -19.37 28.74
N THR A 61 10.10 -19.91 27.52
CA THR A 61 11.21 -19.67 26.59
C THR A 61 11.24 -18.20 26.20
N ASP A 62 12.39 -17.57 26.45
CA ASP A 62 12.64 -16.18 26.10
C ASP A 62 11.60 -15.18 26.66
N ASN A 63 10.92 -15.53 27.76
CA ASN A 63 9.81 -14.74 28.29
C ASN A 63 10.29 -13.46 29.01
N PRO A 64 9.96 -12.25 28.52
CA PRO A 64 10.45 -11.00 29.12
C PRO A 64 10.02 -10.77 30.56
N GLN A 65 8.81 -11.20 30.94
CA GLN A 65 8.33 -11.07 32.34
C GLN A 65 9.21 -11.89 33.27
N MET A 66 9.46 -13.16 32.92
CA MET A 66 10.29 -14.05 33.72
C MET A 66 11.72 -13.55 33.84
N LYS A 67 12.28 -13.01 32.74
CA LYS A 67 13.60 -12.36 32.75
C LYS A 67 13.66 -11.16 33.70
N CYS A 68 12.63 -10.32 33.74
CA CYS A 68 12.57 -9.21 34.69
C CYS A 68 12.54 -9.70 36.15
N TYR A 69 11.76 -10.74 36.45
CA TYR A 69 11.77 -11.35 37.79
C TYR A 69 13.14 -11.92 38.15
N ALA A 70 13.79 -12.59 37.21
CA ALA A 70 15.14 -13.11 37.39
C ALA A 70 16.16 -12.02 37.68
N LEU A 71 16.15 -10.92 36.93
CA LEU A 71 17.02 -9.77 37.17
C LEU A 71 16.82 -9.19 38.57
N GLY A 72 15.57 -9.02 39.01
CA GLY A 72 15.30 -8.47 40.33
C GLY A 72 15.63 -9.43 41.48
N ALA A 73 15.52 -10.73 41.27
CA ALA A 73 15.99 -11.72 42.24
C ALA A 73 17.52 -11.79 42.29
N LEU A 74 18.22 -11.69 41.14
CA LEU A 74 19.68 -11.60 41.10
C LEU A 74 20.18 -10.36 41.85
N ALA A 75 19.54 -9.20 41.72
CA ALA A 75 19.92 -7.98 42.44
C ALA A 75 19.99 -8.18 43.98
N ILE A 76 19.18 -9.10 44.52
CA ILE A 76 19.14 -9.41 45.95
C ILE A 76 20.16 -10.51 46.32
N TYR A 77 20.24 -11.58 45.52
CA TYR A 77 20.90 -12.82 45.94
C TYR A 77 22.25 -13.13 45.26
N ASP A 78 22.59 -12.45 44.17
CA ASP A 78 23.84 -12.67 43.39
C ASP A 78 25.10 -12.36 44.21
N SER A 79 25.01 -11.49 45.21
CA SER A 79 26.12 -11.23 46.14
C SER A 79 26.24 -12.26 47.28
N LEU A 80 25.21 -13.08 47.48
CA LEU A 80 25.12 -14.07 48.56
C LEU A 80 25.42 -15.49 48.07
N TYR A 81 25.12 -15.79 46.81
CA TYR A 81 25.29 -17.09 46.17
C TYR A 81 26.05 -16.94 44.85
N ASP A 82 26.92 -17.90 44.51
CA ASP A 82 27.63 -17.95 43.21
C ASP A 82 26.67 -18.45 42.11
N ILE A 83 25.75 -17.60 41.67
CA ILE A 83 24.71 -17.96 40.70
C ILE A 83 25.28 -17.84 39.28
N LYS A 84 25.27 -18.95 38.53
CA LYS A 84 25.77 -19.03 37.15
C LYS A 84 24.65 -19.03 36.12
N GLU A 85 23.53 -19.67 36.46
CA GLU A 85 22.38 -19.82 35.58
C GLU A 85 21.06 -19.47 36.28
N VAL A 86 20.10 -19.01 35.49
CA VAL A 86 18.72 -18.81 35.95
C VAL A 86 17.81 -19.77 35.21
N SER A 87 17.03 -20.54 35.95
CA SER A 87 15.90 -21.32 35.42
C SER A 87 14.58 -20.60 35.69
N MET A 88 13.71 -20.54 34.70
CA MET A 88 12.42 -19.88 34.76
C MET A 88 11.35 -20.88 34.36
N SER A 89 10.34 -21.06 35.21
CA SER A 89 9.23 -21.97 34.96
C SER A 89 7.92 -21.22 34.94
N ILE A 90 7.12 -21.50 33.91
CA ILE A 90 5.70 -21.17 33.87
C ILE A 90 4.93 -22.44 34.21
N PHE A 91 4.17 -22.39 35.29
CA PHE A 91 3.26 -23.46 35.69
C PHE A 91 1.82 -23.06 35.41
N GLN A 92 1.22 -23.67 34.38
CA GLN A 92 -0.14 -23.39 33.93
C GLN A 92 -1.02 -24.65 33.96
N PRO A 93 -1.52 -25.04 35.14
CA PRO A 93 -2.09 -26.37 35.35
C PRO A 93 -3.37 -26.64 34.56
N ARG A 94 -4.21 -25.62 34.34
CA ARG A 94 -5.48 -25.84 33.62
C ARG A 94 -5.27 -26.15 32.13
N ARG A 95 -4.09 -25.86 31.57
CA ARG A 95 -3.68 -26.24 30.22
C ARG A 95 -2.70 -27.42 30.20
N GLU A 96 -2.48 -28.05 31.36
CA GLU A 96 -1.48 -29.11 31.53
C GLU A 96 -0.08 -28.68 31.03
N ASN A 97 0.23 -27.38 31.16
CA ASN A 97 1.46 -26.81 30.63
C ASN A 97 2.45 -26.52 31.77
N VAL A 98 3.63 -27.11 31.66
CA VAL A 98 4.80 -26.81 32.48
C VAL A 98 5.93 -26.49 31.49
N SER A 99 6.26 -25.21 31.35
CA SER A 99 7.32 -24.77 30.46
C SER A 99 8.49 -24.29 31.32
N ILE A 100 9.71 -24.73 30.98
CA ILE A 100 10.93 -24.39 31.70
C ILE A 100 11.96 -23.93 30.69
N TRP A 101 12.61 -22.81 31.01
CA TRP A 101 13.72 -22.30 30.22
C TRP A 101 14.85 -21.84 31.12
N THR A 102 16.08 -22.16 30.73
CA THR A 102 17.29 -21.84 31.48
C THR A 102 18.21 -20.99 30.62
N ILE A 103 18.78 -19.94 31.21
CA ILE A 103 19.70 -19.02 30.56
C ILE A 103 20.89 -18.70 31.49
N PRO A 104 22.12 -18.55 30.97
CA PRO A 104 23.24 -18.04 31.75
C PRO A 104 23.00 -16.63 32.27
N VAL A 105 23.51 -16.31 33.46
CA VAL A 105 23.36 -14.98 34.06
C VAL A 105 23.92 -13.87 33.15
N GLU A 106 25.06 -14.13 32.50
CA GLU A 106 25.69 -13.16 31.58
C GLU A 106 24.80 -12.83 30.36
N GLU A 107 24.15 -13.84 29.77
CA GLU A 107 23.24 -13.62 28.64
C GLU A 107 21.98 -12.86 29.07
N LEU A 108 21.47 -13.14 30.28
CA LEU A 108 20.35 -12.40 30.86
C LEU A 108 20.71 -10.92 31.09
N ARG A 109 21.89 -10.64 31.65
CA ARG A 109 22.39 -9.26 31.84
C ARG A 109 22.64 -8.57 30.51
N THR A 110 23.10 -9.28 29.50
CA THR A 110 23.28 -8.74 28.13
C THR A 110 21.94 -8.30 27.57
N TRP A 111 20.91 -9.17 27.62
CA TRP A 111 19.55 -8.81 27.21
C TRP A 111 19.01 -7.59 27.98
N ALA A 112 19.28 -7.53 29.29
CA ALA A 112 18.82 -6.42 30.13
C ALA A 112 19.40 -5.07 29.66
N ASN A 113 20.69 -5.05 29.32
CA ASN A 113 21.39 -3.85 28.87
C ASN A 113 21.09 -3.47 27.42
N GLU A 114 21.00 -4.45 26.51
CA GLU A 114 20.87 -4.20 25.08
C GLU A 114 19.43 -4.05 24.61
N VAL A 115 18.47 -4.64 25.33
CA VAL A 115 17.06 -4.70 24.91
C VAL A 115 16.13 -4.08 25.92
N LEU A 116 16.16 -4.52 27.18
CA LEU A 116 15.19 -4.07 28.19
C LEU A 116 15.35 -2.59 28.50
N LYS A 117 16.56 -2.18 28.88
CA LYS A 117 16.85 -0.80 29.30
C LYS A 117 16.58 0.24 28.21
N PRO A 118 17.06 0.08 26.95
CA PRO A 118 16.75 1.05 25.88
C PRO A 118 15.25 1.14 25.59
N LYS A 119 14.52 0.02 25.61
CA LYS A 119 13.06 0.03 25.37
C LYS A 119 12.30 0.68 26.53
N ALA A 120 12.76 0.50 27.76
CA ALA A 120 12.17 1.17 28.92
C ALA A 120 12.37 2.69 28.84
N GLU A 121 13.57 3.16 28.49
CA GLU A 121 13.87 4.58 28.28
C GLU A 121 12.97 5.19 27.20
N MET A 122 12.84 4.53 26.05
CA MET A 122 11.93 4.96 24.98
C MET A 122 10.48 5.07 25.48
N ALA A 123 9.99 4.05 26.20
CA ALA A 123 8.63 4.05 26.72
C ALA A 123 8.38 5.20 27.72
N MET A 124 9.35 5.50 28.59
CA MET A 124 9.27 6.61 29.55
C MET A 124 9.26 7.98 28.87
N ASN A 125 9.98 8.12 27.76
CA ASN A 125 9.99 9.33 26.94
C ASN A 125 8.74 9.47 26.04
N GLY A 126 7.83 8.48 26.06
CA GLY A 126 6.67 8.46 25.17
C GLY A 126 7.02 8.21 23.70
N GLU A 127 8.19 7.61 23.46
CA GLU A 127 8.69 7.24 22.14
C GLU A 127 8.24 5.82 21.75
N GLY A 128 8.58 5.42 20.53
CA GLY A 128 8.25 4.10 19.97
C GLY A 128 7.15 4.15 18.91
N GLU A 129 7.00 3.03 18.22
CA GLU A 129 6.07 2.89 17.11
C GLU A 129 4.80 2.14 17.54
N TYR A 130 3.66 2.53 16.95
CA TYR A 130 2.42 1.80 17.13
C TYR A 130 2.41 0.54 16.28
N CYS A 131 2.68 -0.60 16.90
CA CYS A 131 2.74 -1.88 16.22
C CYS A 131 1.51 -2.76 16.56
N PRO A 132 0.66 -3.11 15.59
CA PRO A 132 -0.34 -4.16 15.75
C PRO A 132 0.33 -5.52 15.96
N GLY A 133 -0.25 -6.37 16.82
CA GLY A 133 0.28 -7.69 17.15
C GLY A 133 -0.67 -8.45 18.07
N GLU A 134 -0.26 -9.62 18.58
CA GLU A 134 -1.12 -10.47 19.42
C GLU A 134 -1.64 -9.74 20.68
N TRP A 135 -0.85 -8.82 21.22
CA TRP A 135 -1.20 -7.96 22.35
C TRP A 135 -2.43 -7.06 22.07
N CYS A 136 -2.79 -6.83 20.81
CA CYS A 136 -4.01 -6.12 20.45
C CYS A 136 -5.29 -6.81 20.95
N THR A 137 -5.24 -8.11 21.27
CA THR A 137 -6.38 -8.86 21.84
C THR A 137 -6.85 -8.26 23.17
N PHE A 138 -5.93 -7.81 24.02
CA PHE A 138 -6.24 -7.25 25.34
C PHE A 138 -5.97 -5.74 25.44
N CYS A 139 -5.60 -5.09 24.33
CA CYS A 139 -5.32 -3.67 24.30
C CYS A 139 -6.61 -2.85 24.50
N ARG A 140 -6.64 -1.99 25.53
CA ARG A 140 -7.80 -1.10 25.80
C ARG A 140 -8.06 -0.09 24.66
N ALA A 141 -7.02 0.29 23.94
CA ALA A 141 -7.12 1.20 22.79
C ALA A 141 -7.48 0.48 21.48
N ALA A 142 -7.58 -0.85 21.48
CA ALA A 142 -7.81 -1.69 20.30
C ALA A 142 -8.83 -1.14 19.32
N VAL A 143 -10.02 -0.76 19.82
CA VAL A 143 -11.17 -0.32 19.01
C VAL A 143 -10.90 1.02 18.31
N ARG A 144 -10.05 1.87 18.88
CA ARG A 144 -9.75 3.23 18.38
C ARG A 144 -8.31 3.41 17.91
N CYS A 145 -7.54 2.33 17.78
CA CYS A 145 -6.13 2.37 17.41
C CYS A 145 -5.98 2.57 15.90
N ARG A 146 -5.34 3.67 15.48
CA ARG A 146 -5.07 3.98 14.06
C ARG A 146 -4.25 2.88 13.39
N ALA A 147 -3.13 2.48 14.00
CA ALA A 147 -2.24 1.46 13.42
C ALA A 147 -2.97 0.12 13.21
N ARG A 148 -3.86 -0.27 14.13
CA ARG A 148 -4.68 -1.48 13.95
C ARG A 148 -5.70 -1.32 12.82
N ALA A 149 -6.33 -0.16 12.69
CA ALA A 149 -7.24 0.11 11.57
C ALA A 149 -6.51 0.03 10.21
N GLU A 150 -5.31 0.60 10.13
CA GLU A 150 -4.47 0.56 8.92
C GLU A 150 -4.02 -0.86 8.55
N GLU A 151 -3.61 -1.68 9.53
CA GLU A 151 -3.28 -3.09 9.31
C GLU A 151 -4.47 -3.87 8.74
N LYS A 152 -5.69 -3.67 9.29
CA LYS A 152 -6.89 -4.33 8.77
C LYS A 152 -7.33 -3.80 7.41
N LEU A 153 -7.12 -2.52 7.12
CA LEU A 153 -7.43 -1.95 5.81
C LEU A 153 -6.52 -2.52 4.71
N LYS A 154 -5.23 -2.77 5.01
CA LYS A 154 -4.31 -3.43 4.07
C LYS A 154 -4.77 -4.85 3.72
N LEU A 155 -5.19 -5.63 4.71
CA LEU A 155 -5.77 -6.96 4.48
C LEU A 155 -7.02 -6.87 3.59
N ALA A 156 -7.90 -5.91 3.86
CA ALA A 156 -9.07 -5.69 3.02
C ALA A 156 -8.68 -5.31 1.57
N GLN A 157 -7.67 -4.46 1.36
CA GLN A 157 -7.18 -4.14 0.01
C GLN A 157 -6.65 -5.36 -0.74
N GLU A 158 -6.09 -6.35 -0.04
CA GLU A 158 -5.59 -7.58 -0.65
C GLU A 158 -6.70 -8.62 -0.89
N GLU A 159 -7.65 -8.74 0.03
CA GLU A 159 -8.77 -9.68 -0.04
C GLU A 159 -9.86 -9.21 -1.02
N PHE A 160 -10.05 -7.90 -1.15
CA PHE A 160 -10.94 -7.26 -2.13
C PHE A 160 -10.19 -6.79 -3.38
N LYS A 161 -9.14 -7.52 -3.80
CA LYS A 161 -8.56 -7.30 -5.13
C LYS A 161 -9.63 -7.60 -6.18
N LEU A 162 -10.13 -6.54 -6.81
CA LEU A 162 -11.01 -6.65 -7.96
C LEU A 162 -10.31 -7.49 -9.05
N PRO A 163 -11.07 -8.26 -9.84
CA PRO A 163 -10.52 -8.98 -10.99
C PRO A 163 -9.65 -8.06 -11.86
N PRO A 164 -8.62 -8.59 -12.53
CA PRO A 164 -7.69 -7.77 -13.31
C PRO A 164 -8.33 -7.10 -14.53
N LEU A 165 -9.55 -7.50 -14.89
CA LEU A 165 -10.35 -6.93 -15.96
C LEU A 165 -11.63 -6.34 -15.38
N LEU A 166 -12.02 -5.17 -15.89
CA LEU A 166 -13.33 -4.60 -15.61
C LEU A 166 -14.43 -5.48 -16.20
N THR A 167 -15.53 -5.60 -15.47
CA THR A 167 -16.77 -6.19 -15.96
C THR A 167 -17.51 -5.20 -16.88
N ASP A 168 -18.42 -5.72 -17.71
CA ASP A 168 -19.24 -4.88 -18.60
C ASP A 168 -20.06 -3.84 -17.80
N SER A 169 -20.57 -4.21 -16.63
CA SER A 169 -21.29 -3.30 -15.73
C SER A 169 -20.40 -2.15 -15.23
N GLU A 170 -19.15 -2.43 -14.88
CA GLU A 170 -18.20 -1.39 -14.48
C GLU A 170 -17.86 -0.47 -15.66
N ILE A 171 -17.74 -1.01 -16.88
CA ILE A 171 -17.52 -0.23 -18.09
C ILE A 171 -18.74 0.67 -18.38
N GLU A 172 -19.96 0.14 -18.25
CA GLU A 172 -21.21 0.90 -18.43
C GLU A 172 -21.31 2.08 -17.47
N GLU A 173 -21.01 1.87 -16.18
CA GLU A 173 -20.96 2.95 -15.19
C GLU A 173 -19.95 4.02 -15.59
N VAL A 174 -18.74 3.63 -15.98
CA VAL A 174 -17.69 4.55 -16.44
C VAL A 174 -18.13 5.33 -17.68
N LEU A 175 -18.81 4.69 -18.64
CA LEU A 175 -19.32 5.35 -19.86
C LEU A 175 -20.31 6.48 -19.54
N THR A 176 -21.07 6.39 -18.44
CA THR A 176 -21.97 7.49 -18.02
C THR A 176 -21.22 8.71 -17.49
N ILE A 177 -20.02 8.52 -16.91
CA ILE A 177 -19.24 9.57 -16.23
C ILE A 177 -18.21 10.20 -17.18
N ILE A 178 -17.68 9.43 -18.14
CA ILE A 178 -16.63 9.86 -19.08
C ILE A 178 -16.90 11.24 -19.73
N PRO A 179 -18.11 11.57 -20.22
CA PRO A 179 -18.35 12.85 -20.88
C PRO A 179 -18.08 14.06 -19.98
N ASP A 180 -18.55 14.02 -18.73
CA ASP A 180 -18.36 15.11 -17.77
C ASP A 180 -16.91 15.17 -17.28
N LEU A 181 -16.31 14.02 -16.97
CA LEU A 181 -14.90 13.95 -16.57
C LEU A 181 -13.97 14.51 -17.65
N THR A 182 -14.20 14.16 -18.90
CA THR A 182 -13.41 14.67 -20.04
C THR A 182 -13.60 16.17 -20.22
N LYS A 183 -14.83 16.66 -20.07
CA LYS A 183 -15.13 18.10 -20.14
C LYS A 183 -14.37 18.85 -19.05
N TRP A 184 -14.48 18.42 -17.80
CA TRP A 184 -13.80 19.05 -16.67
C TRP A 184 -12.27 19.02 -16.81
N ALA A 185 -11.70 17.89 -17.27
CA ALA A 185 -10.27 17.79 -17.55
C ALA A 185 -9.81 18.82 -18.60
N ASN A 186 -10.59 19.01 -19.67
CA ASN A 186 -10.31 20.02 -20.68
C ASN A 186 -10.45 21.45 -20.15
N GLU A 187 -11.44 21.71 -19.29
CA GLU A 187 -11.61 23.02 -18.62
C GLU A 187 -10.42 23.35 -17.71
N ILE A 188 -9.92 22.38 -16.94
CA ILE A 188 -8.69 22.53 -16.15
C ILE A 188 -7.50 22.85 -17.04
N MET A 189 -7.33 22.09 -18.13
CA MET A 189 -6.23 22.31 -19.08
C MET A 189 -6.28 23.71 -19.70
N ALA A 190 -7.48 24.16 -20.10
CA ALA A 190 -7.70 25.50 -20.61
C ALA A 190 -7.37 26.58 -19.58
N TYR A 191 -7.88 26.46 -18.34
CA TYR A 191 -7.61 27.39 -17.26
C TYR A 191 -6.11 27.48 -16.93
N ALA A 192 -5.43 26.34 -16.82
CA ALA A 192 -4.01 26.30 -16.51
C ALA A 192 -3.17 26.95 -17.62
N THR A 193 -3.54 26.70 -18.88
CA THR A 193 -2.89 27.29 -20.06
C THR A 193 -3.11 28.80 -20.11
N GLU A 194 -4.34 29.27 -19.92
CA GLU A 194 -4.68 30.69 -19.91
C GLU A 194 -3.94 31.43 -18.79
N SER A 195 -3.91 30.83 -17.59
CA SER A 195 -3.17 31.40 -16.45
C SER A 195 -1.69 31.55 -16.74
N ALA A 196 -1.08 30.57 -17.43
CA ALA A 196 0.34 30.61 -17.77
C ALA A 196 0.63 31.62 -18.88
N VAL A 197 -0.17 31.65 -19.95
CA VAL A 197 0.06 32.49 -21.13
C VAL A 197 -0.28 33.96 -20.86
N ASN A 198 -1.43 34.24 -20.24
CA ASN A 198 -1.95 35.60 -20.11
C ASN A 198 -1.58 36.26 -18.77
N HIS A 199 -1.37 35.47 -17.72
CA HIS A 199 -1.13 35.98 -16.36
C HIS A 199 0.25 35.62 -15.81
N GLY A 200 1.11 34.97 -16.62
CA GLY A 200 2.49 34.64 -16.24
C GLY A 200 2.63 33.63 -15.10
N LYS A 201 1.57 32.85 -14.82
CA LYS A 201 1.60 31.84 -13.75
C LYS A 201 2.45 30.63 -14.15
N GLU A 202 3.37 30.24 -13.27
CA GLU A 202 4.15 29.01 -13.43
C GLU A 202 3.50 27.84 -12.69
N TRP A 203 3.39 26.70 -13.36
CA TRP A 203 2.89 25.45 -12.78
C TRP A 203 4.04 24.44 -12.67
N THR A 204 4.30 23.91 -11.48
CA THR A 204 5.40 22.97 -11.22
C THR A 204 5.29 21.74 -12.13
N GLY A 205 6.37 21.45 -12.87
CA GLY A 205 6.43 20.32 -13.81
C GLY A 205 5.93 20.63 -15.23
N PHE A 206 5.47 21.84 -15.51
CA PHE A 206 4.96 22.25 -16.83
C PHE A 206 5.73 23.45 -17.37
N LYS A 207 5.76 23.58 -18.71
CA LYS A 207 6.33 24.74 -19.41
C LYS A 207 5.44 25.14 -20.59
N VAL A 208 5.39 26.43 -20.89
CA VAL A 208 4.73 26.95 -22.09
C VAL A 208 5.70 26.88 -23.26
N VAL A 209 5.25 26.37 -24.41
CA VAL A 209 6.03 26.27 -25.64
C VAL A 209 5.18 26.69 -26.83
N GLU A 210 5.81 27.05 -27.94
CA GLU A 210 5.09 27.26 -29.20
C GLU A 210 4.37 25.98 -29.62
N GLY A 211 3.11 26.14 -30.06
CA GLY A 211 2.36 25.04 -30.66
C GLY A 211 3.03 24.53 -31.93
N ARG A 212 2.67 23.31 -32.35
CA ARG A 212 3.17 22.75 -33.62
C ARG A 212 2.77 23.66 -34.79
N SER A 213 3.76 24.24 -35.46
CA SER A 213 3.57 24.96 -36.73
C SER A 213 3.73 23.99 -37.91
N VAL A 214 2.96 24.23 -38.97
CA VAL A 214 3.10 23.51 -40.25
C VAL A 214 3.78 24.45 -41.24
N ARG A 215 4.82 23.96 -41.93
CA ARG A 215 5.51 24.73 -42.97
C ARG A 215 4.53 25.07 -44.09
N LYS A 216 4.57 26.31 -44.55
CA LYS A 216 3.80 26.80 -45.70
C LYS A 216 4.74 27.46 -46.69
N PHE A 217 4.38 27.42 -47.98
CA PHE A 217 5.08 28.20 -48.99
C PHE A 217 4.83 29.69 -48.74
N LYS A 218 5.90 30.48 -48.79
CA LYS A 218 5.84 31.92 -48.54
C LYS A 218 5.23 32.68 -49.71
N ASP A 219 5.55 32.23 -50.92
CA ASP A 219 5.10 32.79 -52.19
C ASP A 219 5.02 31.62 -53.18
N GLU A 220 3.80 31.26 -53.56
CA GLU A 220 3.56 30.08 -54.40
C GLU A 220 4.10 30.27 -55.83
N ASP A 221 4.13 31.50 -56.34
CA ASP A 221 4.63 31.80 -57.69
C ASP A 221 6.16 31.73 -57.75
N ALA A 222 6.83 32.31 -56.74
CA ALA A 222 8.28 32.22 -56.60
C ALA A 222 8.71 30.76 -56.39
N VAL A 223 7.97 29.99 -55.59
CA VAL A 223 8.21 28.56 -55.37
C VAL A 223 8.01 27.77 -56.66
N ALA A 224 6.92 28.04 -57.39
CA ALA A 224 6.64 27.34 -58.64
C ALA A 224 7.70 27.61 -59.71
N LYS A 225 8.17 28.86 -59.82
CA LYS A 225 9.27 29.23 -60.71
C LYS A 225 10.57 28.53 -60.32
N ALA A 226 10.96 28.60 -59.05
CA ALA A 226 12.19 27.97 -58.56
C ALA A 226 12.17 26.44 -58.75
N ALA A 227 11.03 25.79 -58.49
CA ALA A 227 10.87 24.34 -58.68
C ALA A 227 10.95 23.94 -60.15
N LYS A 228 10.34 24.72 -61.06
CA LYS A 228 10.43 24.50 -62.52
C LYS A 228 11.84 24.75 -63.06
N ASP A 229 12.50 25.83 -62.64
CA ASP A 229 13.89 26.15 -63.03
C ASP A 229 14.88 25.06 -62.56
N ALA A 230 14.60 24.41 -61.42
CA ALA A 230 15.34 23.26 -60.91
C ALA A 230 15.00 21.92 -61.61
N GLY A 231 14.12 21.93 -62.60
CA GLY A 231 13.79 20.76 -63.43
C GLY A 231 12.67 19.86 -62.90
N TYR A 232 12.00 20.24 -61.80
CA TYR A 232 10.84 19.51 -61.32
C TYR A 232 9.59 19.81 -62.16
N LYS A 233 8.84 18.76 -62.50
CA LYS A 233 7.57 18.80 -63.24
C LYS A 233 6.43 18.36 -62.30
N ASP A 234 5.18 18.68 -62.65
CA ASP A 234 3.99 18.29 -61.88
C ASP A 234 3.95 18.80 -60.42
N ILE A 235 4.42 20.04 -60.22
CA ILE A 235 4.52 20.71 -58.91
C ILE A 235 3.17 21.13 -58.30
N TYR A 236 2.06 20.86 -58.99
CA TYR A 236 0.70 21.16 -58.53
C TYR A 236 -0.08 19.87 -58.35
N ARG A 237 -0.89 19.81 -57.29
CA ARG A 237 -1.86 18.74 -57.11
C ARG A 237 -3.12 19.04 -57.91
N GLN A 238 -3.38 18.26 -58.96
CA GLN A 238 -4.68 18.30 -59.65
C GLN A 238 -5.66 17.40 -58.90
N SER A 239 -6.78 17.97 -58.47
CA SER A 239 -7.89 17.23 -57.87
C SER A 239 -9.20 17.68 -58.51
N LEU A 240 -10.21 16.81 -58.50
CA LEU A 240 -11.57 17.22 -58.83
C LEU A 240 -12.00 18.34 -57.87
N ILE A 241 -12.72 19.32 -58.40
CA ILE A 241 -13.39 20.34 -57.59
C ILE A 241 -14.46 19.68 -56.71
N THR A 242 -14.89 20.38 -55.66
CA THR A 242 -15.89 19.83 -54.74
C THR A 242 -17.20 19.52 -55.46
N LEU A 243 -18.00 18.56 -54.95
CA LEU A 243 -19.31 18.22 -55.54
C LEU A 243 -20.18 19.46 -55.76
N THR A 244 -20.16 20.39 -54.80
CA THR A 244 -20.90 21.66 -54.87
C THR A 244 -20.42 22.56 -56.01
N GLU A 245 -19.10 22.67 -56.21
CA GLU A 245 -18.54 23.48 -57.31
C GLU A 245 -18.78 22.81 -58.67
N MET A 246 -18.66 21.49 -58.74
CA MET A 246 -18.95 20.71 -59.94
C MET A 246 -20.43 20.84 -60.35
N GLN A 247 -21.34 20.76 -59.39
CA GLN A 247 -22.78 20.94 -59.63
C GLN A 247 -23.13 22.37 -60.09
N LYS A 248 -22.44 23.39 -59.57
CA LYS A 248 -22.58 24.77 -60.04
C LYS A 248 -22.05 24.96 -61.46
N LEU A 249 -20.93 24.32 -61.81
CA LEU A 249 -20.30 24.40 -63.12
C LEU A 249 -21.16 23.77 -64.22
N MET A 250 -21.72 22.58 -63.93
CA MET A 250 -22.46 21.79 -64.91
C MET A 250 -23.96 22.13 -64.96
N GLY A 251 -24.48 22.74 -63.90
CA GLY A 251 -25.92 22.87 -63.65
C GLY A 251 -26.51 21.57 -63.10
N LYS A 252 -27.56 21.69 -62.27
CA LYS A 252 -28.13 20.56 -61.52
C LYS A 252 -28.56 19.38 -62.41
N ALA A 253 -29.25 19.66 -63.52
CA ALA A 253 -29.75 18.63 -64.44
C ALA A 253 -28.62 17.82 -65.08
N ASN A 254 -27.62 18.47 -65.68
CA ASN A 254 -26.48 17.78 -66.30
C ASN A 254 -25.58 17.09 -65.28
N PHE A 255 -25.44 17.66 -64.07
CA PHE A 255 -24.66 17.04 -62.99
C PHE A 255 -25.28 15.69 -62.56
N GLU A 256 -26.61 15.66 -62.40
CA GLU A 256 -27.34 14.45 -62.04
C GLU A 256 -27.37 13.44 -63.19
N GLU A 257 -27.54 13.87 -64.45
CA GLU A 257 -27.53 13.00 -65.62
C GLU A 257 -26.15 12.36 -65.90
N ILE A 258 -25.07 13.14 -65.79
CA ILE A 258 -23.72 12.71 -66.20
C ILE A 258 -22.95 12.05 -65.06
N LEU A 259 -23.07 12.58 -63.84
CA LEU A 259 -22.26 12.16 -62.69
C LEU A 259 -23.07 11.48 -61.58
N GLY A 260 -24.41 11.45 -61.66
CA GLY A 260 -25.27 10.87 -60.62
C GLY A 260 -24.90 9.43 -60.26
N ASP A 261 -24.68 8.58 -61.27
CA ASP A 261 -24.31 7.17 -61.10
C ASP A 261 -22.85 6.97 -60.62
N LEU A 262 -22.04 8.04 -60.60
CA LEU A 262 -20.65 8.03 -60.17
C LEU A 262 -20.45 8.59 -58.75
N ILE A 263 -21.53 9.02 -58.08
CA ILE A 263 -21.48 9.60 -56.74
C ILE A 263 -22.02 8.59 -55.72
N ILE A 264 -21.16 8.16 -54.81
CA ILE A 264 -21.56 7.37 -53.65
C ILE A 264 -21.65 8.24 -52.40
N LYS A 265 -22.68 8.00 -51.59
CA LYS A 265 -22.73 8.51 -50.22
C LYS A 265 -22.41 7.35 -49.27
N PRO A 266 -21.14 7.16 -48.88
CA PRO A 266 -20.78 6.06 -48.01
C PRO A 266 -21.47 6.20 -46.64
N PRO A 267 -21.86 5.09 -46.00
CA PRO A 267 -22.38 5.13 -44.64
C PRO A 267 -21.31 5.69 -43.69
N GLY A 268 -21.71 6.55 -42.76
CA GLY A 268 -20.82 7.07 -41.73
C GLY A 268 -20.31 5.94 -40.81
N LYS A 269 -19.10 6.09 -40.27
CA LYS A 269 -18.55 5.11 -39.33
C LYS A 269 -19.46 5.00 -38.08
N PRO A 270 -19.79 3.78 -37.60
CA PRO A 270 -20.54 3.61 -36.36
C PRO A 270 -19.80 4.27 -35.20
N THR A 271 -20.55 5.01 -34.39
CA THR A 271 -20.05 5.68 -33.18
C THR A 271 -20.95 5.28 -32.02
N LEU A 272 -20.36 4.76 -30.94
CA LEU A 272 -21.09 4.46 -29.72
C LEU A 272 -21.44 5.79 -29.02
N VAL A 273 -22.72 5.98 -28.73
CA VAL A 273 -23.26 7.20 -28.11
C VAL A 273 -24.33 6.82 -27.08
N PRO A 274 -24.62 7.69 -26.09
CA PRO A 274 -25.70 7.44 -25.13
C PRO A 274 -27.09 7.35 -25.79
N ASP A 275 -28.02 6.64 -25.17
CA ASP A 275 -29.41 6.49 -25.66
C ASP A 275 -30.19 7.82 -25.79
N SER A 276 -29.71 8.89 -25.14
CA SER A 276 -30.27 10.23 -25.29
C SER A 276 -29.94 10.90 -26.64
N ASP A 277 -29.00 10.33 -27.40
CA ASP A 277 -28.71 10.77 -28.77
C ASP A 277 -29.93 10.51 -29.67
N LYS A 278 -30.37 11.55 -30.39
CA LYS A 278 -31.60 11.47 -31.21
C LYS A 278 -31.44 10.63 -32.48
N ARG A 279 -30.22 10.25 -32.85
CA ARG A 279 -29.95 9.47 -34.06
C ARG A 279 -30.46 8.03 -33.88
N PRO A 280 -31.12 7.43 -34.89
CA PRO A 280 -31.59 6.05 -34.80
C PRO A 280 -30.41 5.08 -34.69
N ALA A 281 -30.56 4.05 -33.84
CA ALA A 281 -29.58 2.99 -33.70
C ALA A 281 -29.42 2.20 -35.01
N ILE A 282 -28.17 1.87 -35.36
CA ILE A 282 -27.84 1.08 -36.56
C ILE A 282 -27.82 -0.41 -36.20
N ASN A 283 -28.40 -1.28 -37.03
CA ASN A 283 -28.31 -2.73 -36.83
C ASN A 283 -26.92 -3.26 -37.25
N VAL A 284 -26.11 -3.63 -36.26
CA VAL A 284 -24.67 -3.90 -36.43
C VAL A 284 -24.37 -5.23 -37.14
N THR A 285 -25.37 -6.11 -37.35
CA THR A 285 -25.21 -7.36 -38.11
C THR A 285 -24.97 -7.14 -39.62
N ASN A 286 -25.48 -6.04 -40.19
CA ASN A 286 -25.20 -5.66 -41.59
C ASN A 286 -23.92 -4.82 -41.76
N ALA A 287 -23.46 -4.14 -40.71
CA ALA A 287 -22.30 -3.25 -40.80
C ALA A 287 -20.98 -3.99 -41.12
N LYS A 288 -20.80 -5.23 -40.67
CA LYS A 288 -19.61 -6.03 -41.02
C LYS A 288 -19.53 -6.40 -42.51
N ASN A 289 -20.65 -6.38 -43.24
CA ASN A 289 -20.69 -6.70 -44.66
C ASN A 289 -20.51 -5.47 -45.57
N GLU A 290 -20.77 -4.25 -45.08
CA GLU A 290 -20.64 -3.01 -45.87
C GLU A 290 -19.26 -2.32 -45.73
N PHE A 291 -18.48 -2.62 -44.69
CA PHE A 291 -17.13 -2.04 -44.50
C PHE A 291 -15.98 -2.89 -45.05
N LYS A 292 -16.28 -3.92 -45.86
CA LYS A 292 -15.29 -4.63 -46.70
C LYS A 292 -15.37 -4.13 -48.15
N MET A 293 -14.69 -3.04 -48.44
CA MET A 293 -14.17 -2.71 -49.78
C MET A 293 -12.76 -2.15 -49.53
N GLU A 294 -11.77 -3.04 -49.51
CA GLU A 294 -10.77 -3.31 -50.58
C GLU A 294 -9.56 -2.35 -50.51
N ASP A 295 -8.37 -2.93 -50.73
CA ASP A 295 -7.02 -2.41 -50.51
C ASP A 295 -6.67 -1.09 -51.24
#